data_AF-A0A517Q2Q6-F1
#
_entry.id   AF-A0A517Q2Q6-F1
#
_cell.length_a   1.000
_cell.length_b   1.000
_cell.length_c   1.000
_cell.angle_alpha   90.00
_cell.angle_beta   90.00
_cell.angle_gamma   90.00
#
_symmetry.space_group_name_H-M   'P 1'
#
loop_
_entity.id
_entity.type
_entity.pdbx_description
1 polymer ?
#
loop_
_entity_poly.entity_id
_entity_poly.type
_entity_poly.pdbx_seq_one_letter_code
_entity_poly.pdbx_strand_id
1 'polypeptide(L)'
;MLVLTRKLAEGIRIGDDILVKVIRTGKGSIKIGIDAPDDMRVVRAELFGEEMDDEQKPVVKSLGKHQDSDGLSESNPLGTLSVVEAARLVC
;
A
#
# COMPACT_ATOMS: atom_id res chain seq x y z
N MET A 1 -10.17 -19.57 25.59
CA MET A 1 -8.74 -19.61 25.23
C MET A 1 -8.36 -21.05 24.90
N LEU A 2 -7.87 -21.31 23.69
CA LEU A 2 -7.36 -22.61 23.27
C LEU A 2 -5.82 -22.58 23.34
N VAL A 3 -5.20 -23.59 23.96
CA VAL A 3 -3.74 -23.63 24.17
C VAL A 3 -3.15 -24.79 23.38
N LEU A 4 -2.19 -24.49 22.49
CA LEU A 4 -1.54 -25.47 21.63
C LEU A 4 -0.03 -25.25 21.65
N THR A 5 0.74 -26.33 21.74
CA THR A 5 2.20 -26.30 21.61
C THR A 5 2.59 -26.73 20.21
N ARG A 6 3.33 -25.88 19.49
CA ARG A 6 3.86 -26.14 18.14
C ARG A 6 5.38 -26.05 18.12
N LYS A 7 6.00 -26.89 17.29
CA LYS A 7 7.45 -26.83 17.01
C LYS A 7 7.74 -25.89 15.84
N LEU A 8 9.03 -25.67 15.58
CA LEU A 8 9.48 -24.88 14.43
C LEU A 8 8.98 -25.50 13.12
N ALA A 9 8.54 -24.66 12.18
CA ALA A 9 7.90 -25.00 10.92
C ALA A 9 6.51 -25.68 11.02
N GLU A 10 6.00 -25.93 12.23
CA GLU A 10 4.60 -26.34 12.39
C GLU A 10 3.67 -25.13 12.36
N GLY A 11 2.40 -25.38 12.04
CA GLY A 11 1.38 -24.35 11.99
C GLY A 11 0.07 -24.73 12.67
N ILE A 12 -0.76 -23.71 12.85
CA ILE A 12 -2.10 -23.76 13.42
C ILE A 12 -3.03 -23.18 12.35
N ARG A 13 -4.05 -23.92 11.97
CA ARG A 13 -5.07 -23.45 11.02
C ARG A 13 -6.29 -22.99 11.81
N ILE A 14 -6.82 -21.82 11.49
CA ILE A 14 -8.03 -21.26 12.10
C ILE A 14 -9.04 -21.07 10.97
N GLY A 15 -10.17 -21.78 11.03
CA GLY A 15 -11.08 -21.87 9.90
C GLY A 15 -10.39 -22.43 8.66
N ASP A 16 -10.81 -21.95 7.49
CA ASP A 16 -10.26 -22.39 6.20
C ASP A 16 -9.22 -21.42 5.63
N ASP A 17 -9.23 -20.16 6.04
CA ASP A 17 -8.46 -19.10 5.36
C ASP A 17 -7.24 -18.61 6.15
N ILE A 18 -7.09 -19.00 7.43
CA ILE A 18 -6.01 -18.50 8.29
C ILE A 18 -5.04 -19.61 8.66
N LEU A 19 -3.75 -19.37 8.41
CA LEU A 19 -2.67 -20.29 8.79
C LEU A 19 -1.55 -19.54 9.52
N VAL A 20 -1.38 -19.88 10.79
CA VAL A 20 -0.34 -19.36 11.67
C VAL A 20 0.83 -20.34 11.68
N LYS A 21 2.03 -19.93 11.29
CA LYS A 21 3.24 -20.77 11.26
C LYS A 21 4.32 -20.25 12.20
N VAL A 22 4.99 -21.17 12.90
CA VAL A 22 6.18 -20.85 13.69
C VAL A 22 7.41 -20.84 12.78
N ILE A 23 7.92 -19.65 12.46
CA ILE A 23 9.05 -19.49 11.52
C ILE A 23 10.38 -19.67 12.24
N ARG A 24 10.51 -19.08 13.43
CA ARG A 24 11.74 -19.19 14.24
C ARG A 24 11.41 -19.04 15.71
N THR A 25 12.10 -19.81 16.53
CA THR A 25 12.11 -19.65 17.98
C THR A 25 13.49 -19.13 18.41
N GLY A 26 13.49 -18.08 19.23
CA GLY A 26 14.68 -17.50 19.85
C GLY A 26 14.54 -17.50 21.38
N LYS A 27 15.57 -17.03 22.08
CA LYS A 27 15.53 -16.86 23.53
C LYS A 27 14.69 -15.62 23.86
N GLY A 28 13.40 -15.82 24.15
CA GLY A 28 12.47 -14.75 24.55
C GLY A 28 11.71 -14.07 23.41
N SER A 29 11.95 -14.44 22.15
CA SER A 29 11.16 -13.97 21.02
C SER A 29 10.89 -15.10 20.03
N ILE A 30 9.74 -15.03 19.38
CA ILE A 30 9.34 -15.97 18.34
C ILE A 30 8.95 -15.19 17.10
N LYS A 31 9.33 -15.70 15.92
CA LYS A 31 8.82 -15.20 14.64
C LYS A 31 7.65 -16.08 14.23
N ILE A 32 6.50 -15.44 14.08
CA ILE A 32 5.27 -16.07 13.62
C ILE A 32 4.95 -15.52 12.23
N GLY A 33 4.68 -16.40 11.29
CA GLY A 33 4.09 -16.05 10.00
C GLY A 33 2.58 -16.23 10.11
N ILE A 34 1.82 -15.25 9.64
CA ILE A 34 0.37 -15.32 9.57
C ILE A 34 0.01 -15.21 8.09
N ASP A 35 -0.58 -16.26 7.57
CA ASP A 35 -1.18 -16.29 6.24
C ASP A 35 -2.69 -16.10 6.44
N ALA A 36 -3.23 -15.07 5.80
CA ALA A 36 -4.58 -14.57 6.01
C ALA A 36 -5.05 -13.91 4.71
N PRO A 37 -6.36 -13.93 4.43
CA PRO A 37 -6.91 -13.30 3.24
C PRO A 37 -6.84 -11.76 3.34
N ASP A 38 -6.83 -11.09 2.17
CA ASP A 38 -6.63 -9.64 2.02
C ASP A 38 -7.73 -8.79 2.68
N ASP A 39 -8.92 -9.34 2.87
CA ASP A 39 -10.07 -8.72 3.53
C ASP A 39 -9.94 -8.69 5.07
N MET A 40 -9.02 -9.49 5.62
CA MET A 40 -8.78 -9.56 7.07
C MET A 40 -7.54 -8.76 7.48
N ARG A 41 -7.76 -7.72 8.29
CA ARG A 41 -6.66 -6.91 8.86
C ARG A 41 -5.91 -7.71 9.94
N VAL A 42 -4.60 -7.87 9.77
CA VAL A 42 -3.70 -8.47 10.79
C VAL A 42 -2.80 -7.38 11.38
N VAL A 43 -3.00 -7.08 12.66
CA VAL A 43 -2.20 -6.08 13.39
C VAL A 43 -1.64 -6.68 14.68
N ARG A 44 -0.57 -6.07 15.17
CA ARG A 44 -0.03 -6.34 16.50
C ARG A 44 -1.02 -5.85 17.56
N ALA A 45 -1.25 -6.63 18.62
CA ALA A 45 -2.29 -6.38 19.60
C ALA A 45 -2.15 -5.02 20.32
N GLU A 46 -0.92 -4.56 20.52
CA GLU A 46 -0.62 -3.26 21.11
C GLU A 46 -0.97 -2.07 20.21
N LEU A 47 -1.15 -2.30 18.90
CA LEU A 47 -1.65 -1.30 17.94
C LEU A 47 -3.17 -1.40 17.78
N PHE A 48 -3.79 -2.40 18.40
CA PHE A 48 -5.22 -2.63 18.32
C PHE A 48 -5.91 -1.75 19.37
N GLY A 49 -6.49 -0.63 18.94
CA GLY A 49 -7.21 0.28 19.83
C GLY A 49 -7.24 1.75 19.42
N GLU A 50 -6.43 2.16 18.43
CA GLU A 50 -6.39 3.57 18.00
C GLU A 50 -7.37 3.90 16.86
N GLU A 51 -7.99 2.90 16.22
CA GLU A 51 -8.77 3.11 14.98
C GLU A 51 -10.07 2.27 14.89
N MET A 52 -10.67 1.87 16.01
CA MET A 52 -11.94 1.13 15.97
C MET A 52 -13.14 2.09 16.03
N ASP A 53 -13.33 2.89 14.99
CA ASP A 53 -14.61 3.56 14.70
C ASP A 53 -14.86 3.85 13.21
N ASP A 54 -14.04 3.35 12.27
CA ASP A 54 -14.32 3.55 10.84
C ASP A 54 -14.63 2.23 10.13
N GLU A 55 -15.90 2.13 9.76
CA GLU A 55 -16.51 1.14 8.90
C GLU A 55 -15.68 0.88 7.63
N GLN A 56 -15.66 -0.39 7.25
CA GLN A 56 -15.44 -0.93 5.91
C GLN A 56 -15.25 0.12 4.80
N LYS A 57 -14.01 0.28 4.33
CA LYS A 57 -13.77 0.74 2.96
C LYS A 57 -12.77 -0.19 2.27
N PRO A 58 -13.15 -0.84 1.16
CA PRO A 58 -12.25 -1.73 0.44
C PRO A 58 -11.12 -0.87 -0.13
N VAL A 59 -9.89 -1.15 0.31
CA VAL A 59 -8.69 -0.56 -0.28
C VAL A 59 -8.47 -1.26 -1.63
N VAL A 60 -9.00 -0.66 -2.69
CA VAL A 60 -8.58 -0.96 -4.06
C VAL A 60 -7.07 -0.78 -4.15
N LYS A 61 -6.33 -1.86 -4.38
CA LYS A 61 -4.89 -1.83 -4.65
C LYS A 61 -4.68 -1.18 -6.04
N SER A 62 -4.54 0.14 -6.08
CA SER A 62 -4.16 0.89 -7.27
C SER A 62 -2.65 0.78 -7.49
N LEU A 63 -2.21 -0.24 -8.22
CA LEU A 63 -0.88 -0.26 -8.84
C LEU A 63 -0.97 0.33 -10.25
N GLY A 64 -0.37 1.51 -10.44
CA GLY A 64 -0.22 2.14 -11.75
C GLY A 64 0.40 3.54 -11.69
N LYS A 65 1.75 3.59 -11.68
CA LYS A 65 2.57 4.79 -11.92
C LYS A 65 2.33 5.34 -13.33
N HIS A 66 2.22 6.65 -13.46
CA HIS A 66 2.97 7.42 -14.46
C HIS A 66 3.25 8.82 -13.89
N GLN A 67 4.54 9.15 -13.75
CA GLN A 67 5.06 10.47 -13.41
C GLN A 67 5.30 11.25 -14.72
N ASP A 68 5.59 12.55 -14.52
CA ASP A 68 6.05 13.56 -15.49
C ASP A 68 4.87 14.39 -16.06
N SER A 69 4.80 15.72 -15.92
CA SER A 69 5.81 16.73 -15.61
C SER A 69 5.13 18.05 -15.19
N ASP A 70 5.70 18.68 -14.16
CA ASP A 70 5.89 20.12 -13.97
C ASP A 70 4.77 21.09 -14.37
N GLY A 71 4.17 21.72 -13.36
CA GLY A 71 3.42 22.96 -13.53
C GLY A 71 4.36 24.16 -13.66
N LEU A 72 3.92 25.17 -14.40
CA LEU A 72 4.06 26.59 -14.06
C LEU A 72 3.12 27.42 -14.93
N SER A 73 2.22 28.11 -14.24
CA SER A 73 1.39 29.19 -14.74
C SER A 73 2.23 30.40 -15.14
N GLU A 74 2.08 30.93 -16.35
CA GLU A 74 2.30 32.36 -16.60
C GLU A 74 1.23 32.89 -17.57
N SER A 75 0.48 33.87 -17.08
CA SER A 75 -0.44 34.71 -17.83
C SER A 75 0.33 35.62 -18.80
N ASN A 76 0.09 35.50 -20.11
CA ASN A 76 0.51 36.52 -21.07
C ASN A 76 -0.69 37.38 -21.51
N PRO A 77 -0.74 38.66 -21.13
CA PRO A 77 -1.62 39.63 -21.77
C PRO A 77 -0.95 40.20 -23.02
N LEU A 78 -1.79 40.49 -24.01
CA LEU A 78 -1.55 41.35 -25.18
C LEU A 78 -0.70 40.78 -26.33
N GLY A 79 -1.42 40.45 -27.41
CA GLY A 79 -1.11 40.94 -28.75
C GLY A 79 0.06 40.30 -29.47
N THR A 80 -0.22 39.43 -30.44
CA THR A 80 0.12 39.68 -31.85
C THR A 80 -0.41 38.52 -32.71
N LEU A 81 -0.87 38.90 -33.90
CA LEU A 81 -1.58 38.06 -34.86
C LEU A 81 -0.76 36.86 -35.32
N SER A 82 -1.49 35.79 -35.66
CA SER A 82 -1.05 34.71 -36.53
C SER A 82 -0.41 35.29 -37.78
N VAL A 83 0.82 34.87 -38.05
CA VAL A 83 1.48 35.15 -39.31
C VAL A 83 2.10 33.88 -39.84
N VAL A 84 1.47 33.37 -40.89
CA VAL A 84 2.07 32.65 -42.02
C VAL A 84 3.17 33.53 -42.70
N GLU A 85 3.85 34.41 -41.94
CA GLU A 85 4.43 35.70 -42.37
C GLU A 85 5.69 36.07 -41.55
N ALA A 86 6.45 35.08 -41.09
CA ALA A 86 7.86 35.27 -40.76
C ALA A 86 8.78 34.30 -41.53
N ALA A 87 8.28 33.71 -42.62
CA ALA A 87 9.14 33.09 -43.61
C ALA A 87 10.03 34.19 -44.24
N ARG A 88 11.35 34.09 -44.04
CA ARG A 88 12.43 35.02 -44.44
C ARG A 88 12.77 36.12 -43.41
N LEU A 89 13.70 35.80 -42.51
CA LEU A 89 14.79 36.68 -42.04
C LEU A 89 15.57 35.80 -41.03
N VAL A 90 16.79 35.32 -41.22
CA VAL A 90 17.90 35.62 -42.13
C VAL A 90 18.72 34.33 -42.22
N CYS A 91 19.55 34.26 -43.27
CA CYS A 91 20.73 33.42 -43.37
C CYS A 91 21.57 33.31 -42.08
#